data_AF-A0A0B4I2H1-F1
#
_entry.id   AF-A0A0B4I2H1-F1
#
_cell.length_a   1.000
_cell.length_b   1.000
_cell.length_c   1.000
_cell.angle_alpha   90.00
_cell.angle_beta   90.00
_cell.angle_gamma   90.00
#
_symmetry.space_group_name_H-M   'P 1'
#
loop_
_entity.id
_entity.type
_entity.pdbx_description
1 polymer ?
#
loop_
_entity_poly.entity_id
_entity_poly.type
_entity_poly.pdbx_seq_one_letter_code
_entity_poly.pdbx_strand_id
1 'polypeptide(L)'
;MSYTIVVQVYQANPNAFFHLVEETVFRNGTWGETNGAHILTMGGSGTAGSLRFLANTGESCIVTLGVHNYKPWGDIVTKLDPGSQTGVVITPEYYETEWGGTQKKERVDVRWKTLTEYEVTRDGRKYSFKYTEIKDKHLKVNFIIH
;
A
#
# COMPACT_ATOMS: atom_id res chain seq x y z
N MET A 1 -16.86 6.27 -11.47
CA MET A 1 -17.44 5.62 -10.27
C MET A 1 -16.30 5.31 -9.33
N SER A 2 -16.40 5.74 -8.08
CA SER A 2 -15.32 5.64 -7.10
C SER A 2 -15.15 4.23 -6.52
N TYR A 3 -13.96 3.98 -5.96
CA TYR A 3 -13.62 2.81 -5.15
C TYR A 3 -13.13 3.28 -3.78
N THR A 4 -13.41 2.48 -2.74
CA THR A 4 -12.90 2.72 -1.39
C THR A 4 -12.19 1.48 -0.87
N ILE A 5 -10.99 1.65 -0.31
CA ILE A 5 -10.26 0.61 0.40
C ILE A 5 -10.10 1.05 1.86
N VAL A 6 -10.69 0.30 2.79
CA VAL A 6 -10.53 0.48 4.23
C VAL A 6 -9.41 -0.43 4.73
N VAL A 7 -8.35 0.17 5.27
CA VAL A 7 -7.15 -0.50 5.75
C VAL A 7 -7.16 -0.54 7.27
N GLN A 8 -7.17 -1.75 7.82
CA GLN A 8 -6.98 -2.01 9.25
C GLN A 8 -5.54 -2.45 9.48
N VAL A 9 -4.80 -1.72 10.30
CA VAL A 9 -3.38 -2.00 10.58
C VAL A 9 -3.26 -2.73 11.92
N TYR A 10 -2.63 -3.90 11.91
CA TYR A 10 -2.36 -4.69 13.10
C TYR A 10 -0.85 -4.81 13.30
N GLN A 11 -0.39 -4.58 14.52
CA GLN A 11 0.99 -4.82 14.92
C GLN A 11 1.00 -5.96 15.92
N ALA A 12 1.45 -7.14 15.50
CA ALA A 12 1.33 -8.37 16.28
C ALA A 12 2.56 -8.63 17.17
N ASN A 13 3.69 -7.99 16.89
CA ASN A 13 4.95 -8.24 17.58
C ASN A 13 5.44 -7.01 18.34
N PRO A 14 5.54 -7.08 19.67
CA PRO A 14 5.85 -5.92 20.51
C PRO A 14 7.33 -5.52 20.49
N ASN A 15 8.20 -6.23 19.75
CA ASN A 15 9.64 -5.92 19.71
C ASN A 15 9.98 -4.61 18.96
N ALA A 16 9.02 -4.03 18.23
CA ALA A 16 9.12 -2.73 17.61
C ALA A 16 7.70 -2.12 17.51
N PHE A 17 7.64 -0.81 17.38
CA PHE A 17 6.38 -0.11 17.15
C PHE A 17 6.50 0.80 15.92
N PHE A 18 5.66 0.52 14.93
CA PHE A 18 5.56 1.25 13.68
C PHE A 18 4.52 2.36 13.79
N HIS A 19 4.84 3.52 13.23
CA HIS A 19 3.90 4.62 13.06
C HIS A 19 3.88 5.05 11.60
N LEU A 20 2.73 5.56 11.16
CA LEU A 20 2.58 6.11 9.83
C LEU A 20 3.38 7.41 9.72
N VAL A 21 4.15 7.56 8.63
CA VAL A 21 5.01 8.72 8.38
C VAL A 21 4.79 9.35 7.01
N GLU A 22 4.01 8.70 6.13
CA GLU A 22 3.69 9.24 4.81
C GLU A 22 2.44 8.56 4.24
N GLU A 23 1.60 9.37 3.61
CA GLU A 23 0.45 8.94 2.82
C GLU A 23 0.57 9.53 1.42
N THR A 24 0.47 8.69 0.40
CA THR A 24 0.51 9.14 -0.99
C THR A 24 -0.64 8.55 -1.77
N VAL A 25 -1.08 9.30 -2.77
CA VAL A 25 -2.01 8.82 -3.79
C VAL A 25 -1.36 9.09 -5.13
N PHE A 26 -1.36 8.10 -6.03
CA PHE A 26 -0.79 8.30 -7.36
C PHE A 26 -1.50 9.43 -8.11
N ARG A 27 -2.84 9.34 -8.21
CA ARG A 27 -3.72 10.38 -8.75
C ARG A 27 -5.16 10.15 -8.36
N ASN A 28 -5.98 11.21 -8.42
CA ASN A 28 -7.44 11.12 -8.34
C ASN A 28 -7.96 10.33 -7.13
N GLY A 29 -7.44 10.62 -5.94
CA GLY A 29 -7.92 10.02 -4.70
C GLY A 29 -7.39 10.73 -3.47
N THR A 30 -7.86 10.30 -2.30
CA THR A 30 -7.53 10.87 -1.00
C THR A 30 -7.42 9.77 0.04
N TRP A 31 -6.50 9.95 0.99
CA TRP A 31 -6.54 9.25 2.26
C TRP A 31 -7.40 10.02 3.26
N GLY A 32 -8.08 9.29 4.13
CA GLY A 32 -8.74 9.80 5.31
C GLY A 32 -8.66 8.77 6.42
N GLU A 33 -9.05 9.15 7.63
CA GLU A 33 -9.03 8.26 8.79
C GLU A 33 -10.39 8.22 9.46
N THR A 34 -10.82 7.05 9.92
CA THR A 34 -12.02 6.90 10.76
C THR A 34 -11.85 5.72 11.69
N ASN A 35 -12.01 5.95 13.00
CA ASN A 35 -11.91 4.92 14.05
C ASN A 35 -10.60 4.11 13.98
N GLY A 36 -9.47 4.77 13.69
CA GLY A 36 -8.16 4.14 13.58
C GLY A 36 -7.92 3.34 12.29
N ALA A 37 -8.86 3.36 11.34
CA ALA A 37 -8.69 2.78 10.02
C ALA A 37 -8.29 3.85 8.98
N HIS A 38 -7.38 3.51 8.07
CA HIS A 38 -7.04 4.37 6.94
C HIS A 38 -7.95 4.07 5.75
N ILE A 39 -8.48 5.10 5.10
CA ILE A 39 -9.49 4.97 4.05
C ILE A 39 -8.95 5.63 2.78
N LEU A 40 -8.59 4.80 1.80
CA LEU A 40 -8.24 5.27 0.46
C LEU A 40 -9.51 5.38 -0.38
N THR A 41 -9.90 6.59 -0.75
CA THR A 41 -10.97 6.85 -1.70
C THR A 41 -10.38 7.22 -3.06
N MET A 42 -10.74 6.48 -4.10
CA MET A 42 -10.25 6.66 -5.46
C MET A 42 -11.40 7.03 -6.39
N GLY A 43 -11.19 7.98 -7.31
CA GLY A 43 -12.21 8.39 -8.28
C GLY A 43 -12.62 7.30 -9.28
N GLY A 44 -11.79 6.26 -9.43
CA GLY A 44 -12.06 5.08 -10.25
C GLY A 44 -10.92 4.06 -10.22
N SER A 45 -11.07 3.00 -11.01
CA SER A 45 -10.01 2.02 -11.27
C SER A 45 -8.82 2.67 -11.98
N GLY A 46 -7.61 2.13 -11.78
CA GLY A 46 -6.38 2.58 -12.44
C GLY A 46 -5.56 3.57 -11.62
N THR A 47 -5.76 3.62 -10.31
CA THR A 47 -4.96 4.38 -9.35
C THR A 47 -4.75 3.57 -8.06
N ALA A 48 -3.93 4.10 -7.15
CA ALA A 48 -3.52 3.47 -5.90
C ALA A 48 -3.04 4.55 -4.92
N GLY A 49 -2.91 4.15 -3.66
CA GLY A 49 -2.24 4.92 -2.64
C GLY A 49 -1.30 4.06 -1.81
N SER A 50 -0.32 4.70 -1.19
CA SER A 50 0.66 4.04 -0.34
C SER A 50 0.62 4.62 1.08
N LEU A 51 0.85 3.74 2.06
CA LEU A 51 1.09 4.09 3.46
C LEU A 51 2.52 3.68 3.80
N ARG A 52 3.37 4.64 4.19
CA ARG A 52 4.73 4.36 4.66
C ARG A 52 4.76 4.34 6.18
N PHE A 53 5.30 3.26 6.73
CA PHE A 53 5.49 3.09 8.16
C PHE A 53 6.97 3.12 8.53
N LEU A 54 7.27 3.72 9.68
CA LEU A 54 8.60 3.75 10.29
C LEU A 54 8.49 3.21 11.72
N ALA A 55 9.36 2.27 12.06
CA ALA A 55 9.52 1.78 13.42
C ALA A 55 10.39 2.73 14.24
N ASN A 56 10.19 2.69 15.55
CA ASN A 56 11.11 3.28 16.53
C ASN A 56 12.56 2.74 16.43
N THR A 57 12.78 1.59 15.79
CA THR A 57 14.09 1.01 15.50
C THR A 57 14.75 1.55 14.22
N GLY A 58 14.04 2.36 13.43
CA GLY A 58 14.47 2.83 12.11
C GLY A 58 14.09 1.89 10.94
N GLU A 59 13.57 0.71 11.22
CA GLU A 59 13.00 -0.19 10.22
C GLU A 59 11.79 0.47 9.52
N SER A 60 11.63 0.29 8.22
CA SER A 60 10.50 0.87 7.49
C SER A 60 9.96 -0.02 6.37
N CYS A 61 8.69 0.19 6.06
CA CYS A 61 8.01 -0.48 4.97
C CYS A 61 6.97 0.45 4.33
N ILE A 62 6.57 0.12 3.10
CA ILE A 62 5.46 0.74 2.40
C ILE A 62 4.49 -0.36 1.99
N VAL A 63 3.22 -0.20 2.34
CA VAL A 63 2.12 -0.96 1.73
C VAL A 63 1.45 -0.09 0.68
N THR A 64 1.33 -0.59 -0.55
CA THR A 64 0.63 0.08 -1.66
C THR A 64 -0.60 -0.73 -2.01
N LEU A 65 -1.74 -0.06 -2.12
CA LEU A 65 -3.05 -0.68 -2.35
C LEU A 65 -3.80 0.11 -3.42
N GLY A 66 -4.50 -0.59 -4.31
CA GLY A 66 -5.28 0.08 -5.33
C GLY A 66 -6.18 -0.86 -6.12
N VAL A 67 -6.67 -0.34 -7.24
CA VAL A 67 -7.51 -1.10 -8.17
C VAL A 67 -6.93 -0.98 -9.57
N HIS A 68 -6.76 -2.12 -10.24
CA HIS A 68 -6.25 -2.21 -11.60
C HIS A 68 -7.16 -3.13 -12.41
N ASN A 69 -7.60 -2.67 -13.58
CA ASN A 69 -8.59 -3.37 -14.42
C ASN A 69 -9.79 -3.90 -13.62
N TYR A 70 -10.34 -3.04 -12.75
CA TYR A 70 -11.49 -3.31 -11.88
C TYR A 70 -11.26 -4.37 -10.79
N LYS A 71 -10.04 -4.88 -10.63
CA LYS A 71 -9.64 -5.85 -9.60
C LYS A 71 -8.77 -5.17 -8.54
N PRO A 72 -8.92 -5.50 -7.24
CA PRO A 72 -7.99 -5.06 -6.22
C PRO A 72 -6.57 -5.56 -6.50
N TRP A 73 -5.60 -4.81 -6.00
CA TRP A 73 -4.21 -5.23 -5.95
C TRP A 73 -3.52 -4.63 -4.73
N GLY A 74 -2.37 -5.20 -4.37
CA GLY A 74 -1.46 -4.58 -3.42
C GLY A 74 -0.04 -5.10 -3.54
N ASP A 75 0.87 -4.41 -2.87
CA ASP A 75 2.29 -4.78 -2.74
C ASP A 75 2.85 -4.28 -1.41
N ILE A 76 3.94 -4.91 -0.95
CA ILE A 76 4.69 -4.47 0.24
C ILE A 76 6.15 -4.30 -0.13
N VAL A 77 6.67 -3.10 0.09
CA VAL A 77 8.08 -2.78 -0.09
C VAL A 77 8.75 -2.68 1.27
N THR A 78 9.84 -3.42 1.45
CA THR A 78 10.68 -3.40 2.65
C THR A 78 12.10 -2.96 2.26
N LYS A 79 13.01 -2.79 3.24
CA LYS A 79 14.38 -2.31 3.02
C LYS A 79 14.44 -1.02 2.21
N LEU A 80 13.64 -0.05 2.62
CA LEU A 80 13.67 1.27 2.02
C LEU A 80 15.00 1.95 2.36
N ASP A 81 15.67 2.49 1.37
CA ASP A 81 16.73 3.47 1.59
C ASP A 81 16.10 4.74 2.19
N PRO A 82 16.42 5.09 3.45
CA PRO A 82 15.82 6.24 4.12
C PRO A 82 16.14 7.58 3.44
N GLY A 83 17.20 7.65 2.62
CA GLY A 83 17.58 8.86 1.91
C GLY A 83 16.84 9.10 0.58
N SER A 84 16.22 8.07 0.01
CA SER A 84 15.71 8.15 -1.37
C SER A 84 14.39 7.44 -1.64
N GLN A 85 13.96 6.48 -0.82
CA GLN A 85 12.80 5.62 -1.09
C GLN A 85 11.58 6.00 -0.23
N THR A 86 11.06 7.20 -0.45
CA THR A 86 9.81 7.68 0.14
C THR A 86 8.58 7.16 -0.61
N GLY A 87 7.38 7.35 -0.05
CA GLY A 87 6.12 7.06 -0.74
C GLY A 87 5.99 7.82 -2.05
N VAL A 88 6.38 9.11 -2.09
CA VAL A 88 6.34 9.93 -3.32
C VAL A 88 7.18 9.35 -4.45
N VAL A 89 8.27 8.65 -4.13
CA VAL A 89 9.11 7.94 -5.14
C VAL A 89 8.50 6.59 -5.50
N ILE A 90 8.07 5.82 -4.50
CA ILE A 90 7.65 4.42 -4.69
C ILE A 90 6.27 4.30 -5.34
N THR A 91 5.31 5.15 -5.00
CA THR A 91 3.94 5.09 -5.56
C THR A 91 3.89 5.24 -7.09
N PRO A 92 4.57 6.20 -7.74
CA PRO A 92 4.56 6.30 -9.19
C PRO A 92 5.37 5.19 -9.91
N GLU A 93 6.24 4.45 -9.21
CA GLU A 93 6.99 3.33 -9.81
C GLU A 93 6.08 2.20 -10.32
N TYR A 94 4.84 2.08 -9.79
CA TYR A 94 3.84 1.08 -10.22
C TYR A 94 3.13 1.42 -11.53
N TYR A 95 3.40 2.58 -12.13
CA TYR A 95 2.68 3.08 -13.30
C TYR A 95 3.65 3.41 -14.44
N GLU A 96 3.16 3.26 -15.67
CA GLU A 96 3.90 3.59 -16.88
C GLU A 96 4.05 5.11 -17.04
N THR A 97 5.10 5.54 -17.75
CA THR A 97 5.44 6.96 -17.94
C THR A 97 4.36 7.76 -18.67
N GLU A 98 3.68 7.14 -19.64
CA GLU A 98 2.53 7.72 -20.36
C GLU A 98 1.35 8.08 -19.44
N TRP A 99 1.29 7.47 -18.26
CA TRP A 99 0.28 7.73 -17.24
C TRP A 99 0.80 8.65 -16.11
N GLY A 100 1.99 9.22 -16.25
CA GLY A 100 2.64 10.06 -15.22
C GLY A 100 3.37 9.26 -14.14
N GLY A 101 3.61 7.96 -14.36
CA GLY A 101 4.44 7.13 -13.49
C GLY A 101 5.93 7.22 -13.83
N THR A 102 6.76 6.46 -13.09
CA THR A 102 8.21 6.36 -13.34
C THR A 102 8.62 5.01 -13.97
N GLN A 103 7.66 4.11 -14.18
CA GLN A 103 7.80 2.87 -14.96
C GLN A 103 8.92 1.95 -14.48
N LYS A 104 8.86 1.53 -13.22
CA LYS A 104 9.72 0.45 -12.72
C LYS A 104 9.08 -0.88 -13.08
N LYS A 105 9.67 -1.57 -14.05
CA LYS A 105 9.09 -2.78 -14.65
C LYS A 105 8.62 -3.80 -13.61
N GLU A 106 9.41 -4.08 -12.59
CA GLU A 106 9.08 -5.08 -11.57
C GLU A 106 7.84 -4.71 -10.77
N ARG A 107 7.63 -3.41 -10.49
CA ARG A 107 6.46 -2.91 -9.76
C ARG A 107 5.22 -2.84 -10.63
N VAL A 108 5.38 -2.40 -11.87
CA VAL A 108 4.32 -2.47 -12.88
C VAL A 108 3.82 -3.92 -12.98
N ASP A 109 4.74 -4.88 -13.14
CA ASP A 109 4.42 -6.31 -13.22
C ASP A 109 3.69 -6.81 -11.95
N VAL A 110 4.03 -6.31 -10.75
CA VAL A 110 3.30 -6.63 -9.51
C VAL A 110 1.87 -6.09 -9.53
N ARG A 111 1.64 -4.84 -9.94
CA ARG A 111 0.28 -4.29 -10.08
C ARG A 111 -0.58 -5.14 -11.03
N TRP A 112 0.01 -5.60 -12.13
CA TRP A 112 -0.67 -6.44 -13.12
C TRP A 112 -1.06 -7.83 -12.59
N LYS A 113 -0.40 -8.33 -11.53
CA LYS A 113 -0.78 -9.60 -10.88
C LYS A 113 -2.11 -9.52 -10.12
N THR A 114 -2.57 -8.31 -9.76
CA THR A 114 -3.84 -8.10 -9.03
C THR A 114 -3.94 -8.94 -7.74
N LEU A 115 -2.85 -8.99 -6.96
CA LEU A 115 -2.78 -9.80 -5.75
C LEU A 115 -3.73 -9.27 -4.66
N THR A 116 -4.57 -10.15 -4.11
CA THR A 116 -5.49 -9.86 -3.02
C THR A 116 -4.96 -10.28 -1.65
N GLU A 117 -3.82 -10.94 -1.62
CA GLU A 117 -3.02 -11.20 -0.44
C GLU A 117 -1.55 -11.28 -0.83
N TYR A 118 -0.67 -10.88 0.09
CA TYR A 118 0.77 -10.99 -0.09
C TYR A 118 1.44 -11.03 1.28
N GLU A 119 2.52 -11.80 1.38
CA GLU A 119 3.37 -11.87 2.55
C GLU A 119 4.84 -11.75 2.11
N VAL A 120 5.61 -11.00 2.88
CA VAL A 120 7.06 -10.89 2.72
C VAL A 120 7.73 -10.91 4.08
N THR A 121 8.78 -11.72 4.22
CA THR A 121 9.63 -11.73 5.41
C THR A 121 10.99 -11.16 5.04
N ARG A 122 11.45 -10.18 5.81
CA ARG A 122 12.75 -9.55 5.60
C ARG A 122 13.39 -9.20 6.94
N ASP A 123 14.68 -9.53 7.07
CA ASP A 123 15.49 -9.31 8.28
C ASP A 123 14.81 -9.78 9.58
N GLY A 124 14.09 -10.90 9.50
CA GLY A 124 13.39 -11.50 10.64
C GLY A 124 12.02 -10.89 10.96
N ARG A 125 11.61 -9.81 10.27
CA ARG A 125 10.24 -9.28 10.36
C ARG A 125 9.39 -9.70 9.18
N LYS A 126 8.16 -10.08 9.48
CA LYS A 126 7.16 -10.46 8.48
C LYS A 126 6.11 -9.37 8.34
N TYR A 127 5.70 -9.14 7.10
CA TYR A 127 4.66 -8.18 6.72
C TYR A 127 3.67 -8.89 5.83
N SER A 128 2.38 -8.66 6.03
CA SER A 128 1.37 -9.20 5.13
C SER A 128 0.20 -8.26 4.95
N PHE A 129 -0.45 -8.34 3.79
CA PHE A 129 -1.80 -7.81 3.63
C PHE A 129 -2.73 -8.91 3.13
N LYS A 130 -4.01 -8.80 3.48
CA LYS A 130 -5.07 -9.65 2.95
C LYS A 130 -6.37 -8.87 2.84
N TYR A 131 -6.94 -8.81 1.65
CA TYR A 131 -8.28 -8.27 1.46
C TYR A 131 -9.29 -9.22 2.13
N THR A 132 -10.02 -8.70 3.11
CA THR A 132 -11.03 -9.44 3.90
C THR A 132 -12.44 -9.28 3.34
N GLU A 133 -12.67 -8.21 2.58
CA GLU A 133 -13.93 -7.97 1.87
C GLU A 133 -13.64 -7.33 0.51
N ILE A 134 -14.24 -7.88 -0.55
CA ILE A 134 -14.23 -7.32 -1.90
C ILE A 134 -15.67 -7.31 -2.37
N LYS A 135 -16.41 -6.26 -1.99
CA LYS A 135 -17.84 -6.14 -2.29
C LYS A 135 -18.09 -4.89 -3.12
N ASP A 136 -18.52 -5.11 -4.36
CA ASP A 136 -18.79 -4.04 -5.33
C ASP A 136 -17.58 -3.10 -5.51
N LYS A 137 -17.63 -1.91 -4.89
CA LYS A 137 -16.60 -0.87 -4.92
C LYS A 137 -16.06 -0.53 -3.53
N HIS A 138 -16.47 -1.29 -2.52
CA HIS A 138 -16.06 -1.14 -1.13
C HIS A 138 -15.21 -2.35 -0.73
N LEU A 139 -13.96 -2.09 -0.43
CA LEU A 139 -12.97 -3.10 -0.09
C LEU A 139 -12.50 -2.91 1.35
N LYS A 140 -12.17 -4.02 1.99
CA LYS A 140 -11.52 -4.03 3.30
C LYS A 140 -10.27 -4.89 3.23
N VAL A 141 -9.20 -4.42 3.85
CA VAL A 141 -7.91 -5.09 3.88
C VAL A 141 -7.31 -4.98 5.27
N ASN A 142 -6.76 -6.09 5.75
CA ASN A 142 -5.92 -6.10 6.93
C ASN A 142 -4.48 -6.00 6.46
N PHE A 143 -3.73 -5.03 6.98
CA PHE A 143 -2.27 -4.98 6.88
C PHE A 143 -1.70 -5.36 8.25
N ILE A 144 -0.84 -6.36 8.29
CA ILE A 144 -0.32 -6.95 9.52
C ILE A 144 1.21 -6.84 9.50
N ILE A 145 1.75 -6.20 10.53
CA ILE A 145 3.19 -6.15 10.82
C ILE A 145 3.43 -7.13 11.97
N HIS A 146 4.17 -8.21 11.69
CA HIS A 146 4.48 -9.28 12.64
C HIS A 146 5.84 -9.08 13.30
#